data_AF-A0AAD6DLB8-F1
#
_entry.id   AF-A0AAD6DLB8-F1
#
_cell.length_a   1.000
_cell.length_b   1.000
_cell.length_c   1.000
_cell.angle_alpha   90.00
_cell.angle_beta   90.00
_cell.angle_gamma   90.00
#
_symmetry.space_group_name_H-M   'P 1'
#
loop_
_entity.id
_entity.type
_entity.pdbx_description
1 polymer ?
#
loop_
_entity_poly.entity_id
_entity_poly.type
_entity_poly.pdbx_seq_one_letter_code
_entity_poly.pdbx_strand_id
1 'polypeptide(L)'
;MSDLVKVKNECTEAESNFHYQTHAQNYDSGIFKLAMTVWRVLLTLLALKLGFLEELTTKFIHIPGTWVDELRIKSQEELKDCSPKIQLTKNDVIAAWYLKSIYSPQPTATSLDPVDYFGIINFRRFLEPPKAGTYYIRCSVGALRCKFSVQQLKEESVAEIARDIRLTTLQYTSTGSVHQSLRFSEDHTSKILTLALRGTGNLGCAVVSHWTTFDYTGLNFSSASLNSQKTSVIFVNSMIVNAWDVKIAPVAVVTKNGSGGYWIRAANTSTGWDRDRSHPSSVHELLVTHYIAASFNSPAGLAQSVERKTLNLKAAGSTPAFGYS
;
A
#
# COMPACT_ATOMS: atom_id res chain seq x y z
N MET A 1 12.96 -8.04 22.85
CA MET A 1 14.38 -8.08 22.45
C MET A 1 14.43 -7.77 20.96
N SER A 2 15.27 -6.81 20.57
CA SER A 2 15.39 -6.32 19.19
C SER A 2 16.39 -7.19 18.44
N ASP A 3 15.92 -7.97 17.47
CA ASP A 3 16.77 -8.68 16.51
C ASP A 3 17.42 -7.66 15.56
N LEU A 4 18.46 -6.98 16.06
CA LEU A 4 19.42 -6.24 15.24
C LEU A 4 20.33 -7.26 14.56
N VAL A 5 19.84 -7.85 13.47
CA VAL A 5 20.73 -8.51 12.51
C VAL A 5 21.69 -7.44 11.99
N LYS A 6 22.97 -7.54 12.37
CA LYS A 6 24.05 -6.78 11.71
C LYS A 6 24.12 -7.27 10.26
N VAL A 7 23.46 -6.55 9.36
CA VAL A 7 23.57 -6.78 7.92
C VAL A 7 24.97 -6.34 7.50
N LYS A 8 25.76 -7.24 6.89
CA LYS A 8 27.04 -6.89 6.26
C LYS A 8 26.76 -5.86 5.16
N ASN A 9 27.46 -4.72 5.23
CA ASN A 9 27.28 -3.57 4.34
C ASN A 9 28.01 -3.70 2.99
N GLU A 10 28.73 -4.80 2.75
CA GLU A 10 29.48 -4.99 1.50
C GLU A 10 28.61 -5.75 0.49
N CYS A 11 28.00 -4.98 -0.42
CA CYS A 11 27.35 -5.50 -1.61
C CYS A 11 28.41 -5.58 -2.72
N THR A 12 28.52 -6.72 -3.40
CA THR A 12 29.44 -6.86 -4.54
C THR A 12 28.99 -5.98 -5.71
N GLU A 13 29.91 -5.64 -6.62
CA GLU A 13 29.58 -4.84 -7.82
C GLU A 13 28.51 -5.53 -8.69
N ALA A 14 28.57 -6.87 -8.79
CA ALA A 14 27.57 -7.66 -9.52
C ALA A 14 26.18 -7.56 -8.87
N GLU A 15 26.07 -7.68 -7.55
CA GLU A 15 24.81 -7.52 -6.82
C GLU A 15 24.26 -6.10 -6.90
N SER A 16 25.15 -5.11 -6.83
CA SER A 16 24.82 -3.70 -7.02
C SER A 16 24.19 -3.45 -8.40
N ASN A 17 24.84 -3.93 -9.47
CA ASN A 17 24.32 -3.81 -10.84
C ASN A 17 22.99 -4.55 -11.01
N PHE A 18 22.86 -5.75 -10.42
CA PHE A 18 21.61 -6.51 -10.45
C PHE A 18 20.45 -5.75 -9.79
N HIS A 19 20.67 -5.20 -8.59
CA HIS A 19 19.66 -4.41 -7.89
C HIS A 19 19.28 -3.15 -8.66
N TYR A 20 20.26 -2.42 -9.20
CA TYR A 20 20.01 -1.23 -10.01
C TYR A 20 19.12 -1.55 -11.23
N GLN A 21 19.47 -2.60 -11.99
CA GLN A 21 18.69 -3.02 -13.15
C GLN A 21 17.28 -3.48 -12.77
N THR A 22 17.13 -4.16 -11.63
CA THR A 22 15.82 -4.57 -11.10
C THR A 22 14.93 -3.36 -10.84
N HIS A 23 15.48 -2.30 -10.24
CA HIS A 23 14.74 -1.04 -10.03
C HIS A 23 14.43 -0.34 -11.35
N ALA A 24 15.40 -0.28 -12.27
CA ALA A 24 15.22 0.34 -13.58
C ALA A 24 14.09 -0.30 -14.40
N GLN A 25 13.94 -1.62 -14.34
CA GLN A 25 12.86 -2.35 -15.04
C GLN A 25 11.44 -1.99 -14.56
N ASN A 26 11.31 -1.30 -13.43
CA ASN A 26 10.00 -0.82 -12.98
C ASN A 26 9.54 0.45 -13.71
N TYR A 27 10.44 1.10 -14.45
CA TYR A 27 10.18 2.38 -15.09
C TYR A 27 10.40 2.32 -16.60
N ASP A 28 9.50 2.98 -17.31
CA ASP A 28 9.69 3.40 -18.68
C ASP A 28 10.18 4.85 -18.67
N SER A 29 10.96 5.25 -19.68
CA SER A 29 11.44 6.63 -19.81
C SER A 29 11.03 7.26 -21.14
N GLY A 30 10.83 8.58 -21.12
CA GLY A 30 10.56 9.37 -22.31
C GLY A 30 9.08 9.74 -22.53
N ILE A 31 8.89 10.83 -23.25
CA ILE A 31 7.58 11.49 -23.43
C ILE A 31 6.53 10.58 -24.11
N PHE A 32 6.97 9.74 -25.06
CA PHE A 32 6.06 8.85 -25.79
C PHE A 32 5.45 7.78 -24.87
N LYS A 33 6.25 7.20 -23.97
CA LYS A 33 5.78 6.23 -22.98
C LYS A 33 4.81 6.87 -21.99
N LEU A 34 5.11 8.09 -21.54
CA LEU A 34 4.19 8.86 -20.72
C LEU A 34 2.85 9.11 -21.45
N ALA A 35 2.89 9.57 -22.69
CA ALA A 35 1.69 9.81 -23.50
C ALA A 35 0.84 8.54 -23.66
N MET A 36 1.47 7.39 -23.90
CA MET A 36 0.79 6.10 -23.96
C MET A 36 0.15 5.69 -22.63
N THR A 37 0.81 5.93 -21.49
CA THR A 37 0.23 5.70 -20.16
C THR A 37 -0.99 6.58 -19.93
N VAL A 38 -0.88 7.88 -20.22
CA VAL A 38 -2.00 8.84 -20.08
C VAL A 38 -3.17 8.42 -20.96
N TRP A 39 -2.91 8.02 -22.22
CA TRP A 39 -3.93 7.53 -23.14
C TRP A 39 -4.66 6.30 -22.60
N ARG A 40 -3.94 5.31 -22.05
CA ARG A 40 -4.56 4.12 -21.42
C ARG A 40 -5.43 4.48 -20.22
N VAL A 41 -5.01 5.45 -19.41
CA VAL A 41 -5.82 5.94 -18.27
C VAL A 41 -7.09 6.60 -18.79
N LEU A 42 -7.00 7.45 -19.81
CA LEU A 42 -8.17 8.10 -20.43
C LEU A 42 -9.14 7.08 -21.01
N LEU A 43 -8.64 6.06 -21.71
CA LEU A 43 -9.47 4.95 -22.22
C LEU A 43 -10.15 4.18 -21.09
N THR A 44 -9.44 3.92 -19.99
CA THR A 44 -10.03 3.26 -18.81
C THR A 44 -11.14 4.10 -18.20
N LEU A 45 -10.94 5.41 -18.06
CA LEU A 45 -11.96 6.34 -17.57
C LEU A 45 -13.19 6.38 -18.49
N LEU A 46 -12.97 6.38 -19.81
CA LEU A 46 -14.06 6.33 -20.78
C LEU A 46 -14.83 5.01 -20.68
N ALA A 47 -14.13 3.88 -20.57
CA ALA A 47 -14.75 2.56 -20.41
C ALA A 47 -15.59 2.46 -19.12
N LEU A 48 -15.10 3.02 -18.01
CA LEU A 48 -15.86 3.14 -16.76
C LEU A 48 -17.12 3.99 -16.94
N LYS A 49 -17.00 5.17 -17.55
CA LYS A 49 -18.15 6.06 -17.79
C LYS A 49 -19.21 5.47 -18.71
N LEU A 50 -18.80 4.64 -19.67
CA LEU A 50 -19.69 3.94 -20.59
C LEU A 50 -20.24 2.63 -20.01
N GLY A 51 -19.84 2.24 -18.79
CA GLY A 51 -20.32 1.02 -18.12
C GLY A 51 -19.69 -0.28 -18.64
N PHE A 52 -18.60 -0.21 -19.41
CA PHE A 52 -17.87 -1.41 -19.87
C PHE A 52 -16.98 -2.01 -18.78
N LEU A 53 -16.64 -1.22 -17.76
CA LEU A 53 -15.90 -1.66 -16.58
C LEU A 53 -16.69 -1.29 -15.33
N GLU A 54 -16.67 -2.18 -14.32
CA GLU A 54 -17.26 -1.87 -13.02
C GLU A 54 -16.47 -0.78 -12.29
N GLU A 55 -17.18 0.17 -11.68
CA GLU A 55 -16.55 1.18 -10.83
C GLU A 55 -16.03 0.56 -9.53
N LEU A 56 -14.88 1.06 -9.07
CA LEU A 56 -14.33 0.70 -7.77
C LEU A 56 -15.03 1.51 -6.66
N THR A 57 -15.65 0.79 -5.73
CA THR A 57 -16.28 1.36 -4.54
C THR A 57 -15.42 1.10 -3.31
N THR A 58 -15.31 2.10 -2.45
CA THR A 58 -14.48 2.03 -1.24
C THR A 58 -15.33 1.64 -0.04
N LYS A 59 -14.86 0.67 0.74
CA LYS A 59 -15.47 0.23 2.01
C LYS A 59 -14.46 0.20 3.14
N PHE A 60 -14.97 0.25 4.37
CA PHE A 60 -14.21 -0.06 5.57
C PHE A 60 -14.49 -1.48 6.03
N ILE A 61 -13.44 -2.23 6.28
CA ILE A 61 -13.50 -3.63 6.66
C ILE A 61 -12.78 -3.80 7.99
N HIS A 62 -13.47 -4.37 8.97
CA HIS A 62 -12.83 -4.81 10.20
C HIS A 62 -12.29 -6.22 10.02
N ILE A 63 -11.02 -6.44 10.34
CA ILE A 63 -10.44 -7.77 10.37
C ILE A 63 -9.98 -8.11 11.79
N PRO A 64 -10.55 -9.15 12.42
CA PRO A 64 -10.11 -9.61 13.73
C PRO A 64 -8.63 -10.03 13.73
N GLY A 65 -7.89 -9.64 14.77
CA GLY A 65 -6.47 -9.99 14.88
C GLY A 65 -6.21 -11.49 14.97
N THR A 66 -7.09 -12.21 15.68
CA THR A 66 -7.04 -13.67 15.82
C THR A 66 -7.19 -14.38 14.48
N TRP A 67 -8.12 -13.93 13.64
CA TRP A 67 -8.30 -14.47 12.30
C TRP A 67 -7.05 -14.27 11.43
N VAL A 68 -6.42 -13.09 11.49
CA VAL A 68 -5.15 -12.83 10.77
C VAL A 68 -4.04 -13.74 11.27
N ASP A 69 -3.98 -13.99 12.58
CA ASP A 69 -3.00 -14.91 13.17
C ASP A 69 -3.21 -16.35 12.73
N GLU A 70 -4.45 -16.83 12.74
CA GLU A 70 -4.80 -18.15 12.23
C GLU A 70 -4.47 -18.30 10.74
N LEU A 71 -4.84 -17.30 9.93
CA LEU A 71 -4.52 -17.29 8.50
C LEU A 71 -3.01 -17.36 8.29
N ARG A 72 -2.23 -16.55 9.01
CA ARG A 72 -0.77 -16.57 8.94
C ARG A 72 -0.18 -17.92 9.35
N ILE A 73 -0.67 -18.53 10.43
CA ILE A 73 -0.19 -19.83 10.91
C ILE A 73 -0.48 -20.91 9.86
N LYS A 74 -1.72 -20.99 9.37
CA LYS A 74 -2.12 -21.94 8.32
C LYS A 74 -1.27 -21.77 7.05
N SER A 75 -1.10 -20.53 6.59
CA SER A 75 -0.25 -20.24 5.43
C SER A 75 1.22 -20.60 5.68
N GLN A 76 1.74 -20.40 6.89
CA GLN A 76 3.11 -20.77 7.22
C GLN A 76 3.30 -22.29 7.25
N GLU A 77 2.31 -23.05 7.72
CA GLU A 77 2.30 -24.51 7.73
C GLU A 77 2.24 -25.09 6.32
N GLU A 78 1.42 -24.51 5.43
CA GLU A 78 1.33 -24.90 4.03
C GLU A 78 2.69 -24.78 3.31
N LEU A 79 3.46 -23.76 3.66
CA LEU A 79 4.76 -23.47 3.05
C LEU A 79 5.96 -24.14 3.76
N LYS A 80 5.74 -24.99 4.77
CA LYS A 80 6.82 -25.50 5.63
C LYS A 80 7.91 -26.26 4.88
N ASP A 81 7.54 -26.94 3.80
CA ASP A 81 8.41 -27.76 2.97
C ASP A 81 8.92 -27.01 1.72
N CYS A 82 8.49 -25.76 1.53
CA CYS A 82 8.92 -24.93 0.40
C CYS A 82 10.30 -24.31 0.63
N SER A 83 11.08 -24.20 -0.44
CA SER A 83 12.34 -23.46 -0.47
C SER A 83 12.17 -22.14 -1.26
N PRO A 84 12.80 -21.03 -0.86
CA PRO A 84 13.55 -20.86 0.39
C PRO A 84 12.60 -20.78 1.60
N LYS A 85 13.12 -21.14 2.78
CA LYS A 85 12.38 -20.98 4.04
C LYS A 85 12.15 -19.49 4.30
N ILE A 86 10.89 -19.11 4.45
CA ILE A 86 10.49 -17.74 4.77
C ILE A 86 9.59 -17.69 5.99
N GLN A 87 9.60 -16.56 6.67
CA GLN A 87 8.66 -16.25 7.73
C GLN A 87 7.66 -15.21 7.23
N LEU A 88 6.39 -15.61 7.13
CA LEU A 88 5.30 -14.73 6.76
C LEU A 88 4.95 -13.78 7.92
N THR A 89 4.67 -12.53 7.58
CA THR A 89 4.14 -11.51 8.49
C THR A 89 2.61 -11.40 8.34
N LYS A 90 1.96 -10.75 9.31
CA LYS A 90 0.52 -10.45 9.24
C LYS A 90 0.18 -9.57 8.03
N ASN A 91 1.07 -8.64 7.66
CA ASN A 91 0.86 -7.77 6.51
C ASN A 91 0.90 -8.56 5.18
N ASP A 92 1.79 -9.56 5.06
CA ASP A 92 1.89 -10.38 3.84
C ASP A 92 0.57 -11.12 3.56
N VAL A 93 0.00 -11.77 4.58
CA VAL A 93 -1.27 -12.51 4.43
C VAL A 93 -2.49 -11.61 4.27
N ILE A 94 -2.49 -10.41 4.88
CA ILE A 94 -3.56 -9.42 4.64
C ILE A 94 -3.54 -8.94 3.18
N ALA A 95 -2.35 -8.64 2.65
CA ALA A 95 -2.21 -8.20 1.25
C ALA A 95 -2.62 -9.31 0.28
N ALA A 96 -2.16 -10.55 0.52
CA ALA A 96 -2.52 -11.71 -0.29
C ALA A 96 -4.03 -12.00 -0.27
N TRP A 97 -4.65 -11.94 0.91
CA TRP A 97 -6.10 -12.09 1.05
C TRP A 97 -6.87 -11.00 0.28
N TYR A 98 -6.46 -9.74 0.41
CA TYR A 98 -7.12 -8.64 -0.30
C TYR A 98 -7.02 -8.77 -1.82
N LEU A 99 -5.84 -9.14 -2.35
CA LEU A 99 -5.68 -9.45 -3.77
C LEU A 99 -6.64 -10.58 -4.17
N LYS A 100 -6.67 -11.67 -3.40
CA LYS A 100 -7.55 -12.80 -3.69
C LYS A 100 -9.03 -12.40 -3.73
N SER A 101 -9.49 -11.53 -2.83
CA SER A 101 -10.85 -10.96 -2.82
C SER A 101 -11.19 -10.09 -4.05
N ILE A 102 -10.21 -9.46 -4.68
CA ILE A 102 -10.43 -8.68 -5.92
C ILE A 102 -10.53 -9.59 -7.13
N TYR A 103 -9.61 -10.55 -7.24
CA TYR A 103 -9.37 -11.29 -8.49
C TYR A 103 -10.12 -12.63 -8.54
N SER A 104 -10.35 -13.31 -7.41
CA SER A 104 -11.12 -14.56 -7.36
C SER A 104 -12.53 -14.44 -7.97
N PRO A 105 -13.26 -13.33 -7.73
CA PRO A 105 -14.60 -13.18 -8.28
C PRO A 105 -14.68 -12.99 -9.80
N GLN A 106 -13.57 -12.67 -10.48
CA GLN A 106 -13.58 -12.24 -11.88
C GLN A 106 -14.05 -13.38 -12.81
N PRO A 107 -14.94 -13.10 -13.78
CA PRO A 107 -15.61 -14.12 -14.59
C PRO A 107 -14.68 -14.85 -15.56
N THR A 108 -13.58 -14.24 -15.99
CA THR A 108 -12.60 -14.85 -16.90
C THR A 108 -11.75 -15.87 -16.14
N ALA A 109 -12.14 -17.15 -16.23
CA ALA A 109 -11.49 -18.28 -15.57
C ALA A 109 -10.00 -18.45 -15.95
N THR A 110 -9.58 -17.98 -17.13
CA THR A 110 -8.28 -18.30 -17.74
C THR A 110 -7.52 -17.08 -18.26
N SER A 111 -7.77 -15.89 -17.69
CA SER A 111 -7.02 -14.71 -18.13
C SER A 111 -5.58 -14.73 -17.60
N LEU A 112 -4.61 -14.78 -18.53
CA LEU A 112 -3.19 -14.52 -18.27
C LEU A 112 -2.88 -13.01 -18.17
N ASP A 113 -3.90 -12.17 -18.06
CA ASP A 113 -3.72 -10.73 -17.95
C ASP A 113 -2.77 -10.41 -16.79
N PRO A 114 -1.72 -9.61 -17.03
CA PRO A 114 -0.75 -9.29 -16.02
C PRO A 114 -1.34 -8.34 -14.98
N VAL A 115 -1.03 -8.60 -13.71
CA VAL A 115 -1.37 -7.76 -12.57
C VAL A 115 -0.09 -7.30 -11.90
N ASP A 116 0.06 -5.98 -11.73
CA ASP A 116 1.15 -5.42 -10.93
C ASP A 116 0.64 -5.07 -9.53
N TYR A 117 1.12 -5.79 -8.52
CA TYR A 117 0.86 -5.47 -7.12
C TYR A 117 1.95 -4.53 -6.59
N PHE A 118 1.53 -3.43 -5.98
CA PHE A 118 2.41 -2.49 -5.29
C PHE A 118 2.20 -2.51 -3.77
N GLY A 119 3.20 -3.00 -3.05
CA GLY A 119 3.27 -2.89 -1.60
C GLY A 119 4.09 -1.67 -1.19
N ILE A 120 3.55 -0.81 -0.34
CA ILE A 120 4.31 0.36 0.15
C ILE A 120 5.24 -0.06 1.29
N ILE A 121 6.55 0.13 1.10
CA ILE A 121 7.58 -0.20 2.09
C ILE A 121 8.17 1.05 2.72
N ASN A 122 8.47 0.97 4.02
CA ASN A 122 9.30 1.95 4.70
C ASN A 122 10.74 1.44 4.73
N PHE A 123 11.64 2.12 4.02
CA PHE A 123 13.05 1.74 3.94
C PHE A 123 13.96 2.54 4.88
N ARG A 124 13.40 3.39 5.75
CA ARG A 124 14.17 4.23 6.69
C ARG A 124 15.19 3.45 7.53
N ARG A 125 14.84 2.22 7.93
CA ARG A 125 15.72 1.35 8.74
C ARG A 125 16.98 0.88 8.01
N PHE A 126 17.07 1.08 6.70
CA PHE A 126 18.20 0.71 5.86
C PHE A 126 19.07 1.91 5.48
N LEU A 127 18.73 3.10 6.01
CA LEU A 127 19.49 4.33 5.81
C LEU A 127 20.21 4.70 7.09
N GLU A 128 21.18 5.60 6.95
CA GLU A 128 21.87 6.18 8.10
C GLU A 128 20.85 6.83 9.06
N PRO A 129 20.95 6.52 10.38
CA PRO A 129 20.06 7.13 11.36
C PRO A 129 20.33 8.64 11.47
N PRO A 130 19.33 9.44 11.89
CA PRO A 130 19.55 10.85 12.15
C PRO A 130 20.60 11.04 13.26
N LYS A 131 21.37 12.13 13.18
CA LYS A 131 22.33 12.50 14.25
C LYS A 131 21.61 12.62 15.59
N ALA A 132 22.31 12.32 16.68
CA ALA A 132 21.77 12.50 18.03
C ALA A 132 21.22 13.93 18.22
N GLY A 133 20.04 14.04 18.83
CA GLY A 133 19.34 15.32 19.01
C GLY A 133 18.62 15.86 17.76
N THR A 134 18.60 15.13 16.64
CA THR A 134 17.90 15.53 15.41
C THR A 134 16.74 14.57 15.07
N TYR A 135 15.75 15.09 14.34
CA TYR A 135 14.61 14.31 13.86
C TYR A 135 14.81 13.90 12.40
N TYR A 136 14.33 12.71 12.05
CA TYR A 136 14.28 12.27 10.67
C TYR A 136 13.01 12.79 10.01
N ILE A 137 13.17 13.72 9.07
CA ILE A 137 12.05 14.39 8.37
C ILE A 137 11.95 13.97 6.90
N ARG A 138 12.80 13.04 6.44
CA ARG A 138 12.81 12.61 5.04
C ARG A 138 11.69 11.61 4.76
N CYS A 139 11.14 11.66 3.54
CA CYS A 139 10.25 10.62 3.05
C CYS A 139 11.10 9.42 2.64
N SER A 140 10.84 8.25 3.24
CA SER A 140 11.62 7.02 3.01
C SER A 140 10.69 5.86 2.72
N VAL A 141 9.83 6.09 1.72
CA VAL A 141 8.85 5.13 1.25
C VAL A 141 9.19 4.70 -0.16
N GLY A 142 9.10 3.41 -0.42
CA GLY A 142 9.26 2.83 -1.76
C GLY A 142 8.01 2.03 -2.12
N ALA A 143 7.79 1.85 -3.42
CA ALA A 143 6.78 0.94 -3.93
C ALA A 143 7.47 -0.36 -4.37
N LEU A 144 7.31 -1.44 -3.59
CA LEU A 144 7.74 -2.76 -4.02
C LEU A 144 6.77 -3.23 -5.11
N ARG A 145 7.29 -3.73 -6.24
CA ARG A 145 6.45 -4.27 -7.31
C ARG A 145 6.55 -5.79 -7.32
N CYS A 146 5.44 -6.47 -7.06
CA CYS A 146 5.28 -7.89 -7.28
C CYS A 146 4.47 -8.14 -8.55
N LYS A 147 4.90 -9.09 -9.37
CA LYS A 147 4.32 -9.36 -10.68
C LYS A 147 3.48 -10.63 -10.61
N PHE A 148 2.18 -10.50 -10.82
CA PHE A 148 1.23 -11.61 -10.88
C PHE A 148 0.54 -11.66 -12.26
N SER A 149 -0.27 -12.70 -12.47
CA SER A 149 -1.36 -12.73 -13.44
C SER A 149 -2.71 -12.86 -12.72
N VAL A 150 -3.80 -12.53 -13.40
CA VAL A 150 -5.15 -12.76 -12.88
C VAL A 150 -5.35 -14.24 -12.54
N GLN A 151 -4.93 -15.16 -13.41
CA GLN A 151 -5.03 -16.59 -13.16
C GLN A 151 -4.30 -17.01 -11.86
N GLN A 152 -3.07 -16.56 -11.65
CA GLN A 152 -2.33 -16.86 -10.42
C GLN A 152 -3.09 -16.40 -9.17
N LEU A 153 -3.58 -15.16 -9.16
CA LEU A 153 -4.32 -14.61 -8.02
C LEU A 153 -5.67 -15.31 -7.75
N LYS A 154 -6.18 -16.06 -8.72
CA LYS A 154 -7.40 -16.87 -8.58
C LYS A 154 -7.10 -18.28 -8.07
N GLU A 155 -6.11 -18.92 -8.67
CA GLU A 155 -5.81 -20.34 -8.49
C GLU A 155 -4.88 -20.60 -7.30
N GLU A 156 -3.80 -19.82 -7.17
CA GLU A 156 -2.80 -19.99 -6.11
C GLU A 156 -3.40 -19.72 -4.73
N SER A 157 -2.88 -20.42 -3.72
CA SER A 157 -3.36 -20.24 -2.35
C SER A 157 -3.00 -18.86 -1.79
N VAL A 158 -3.66 -18.43 -0.71
CA VAL A 158 -3.24 -17.21 0.01
C VAL A 158 -1.80 -17.33 0.50
N ALA A 159 -1.35 -18.55 0.82
CA ALA A 159 0.00 -18.81 1.29
C ALA A 159 1.04 -18.56 0.18
N GLU A 160 0.79 -19.06 -1.04
CA GLU A 160 1.68 -18.86 -2.20
C GLU A 160 1.79 -17.38 -2.58
N ILE A 161 0.66 -16.67 -2.67
CA ILE A 161 0.64 -15.23 -2.96
C ILE A 161 1.38 -14.46 -1.85
N ALA A 162 1.16 -14.80 -0.57
CA ALA A 162 1.85 -14.15 0.56
C ALA A 162 3.36 -14.45 0.54
N ARG A 163 3.77 -15.64 0.12
CA ARG A 163 5.17 -16.02 -0.05
C ARG A 163 5.86 -15.15 -1.09
N ASP A 164 5.23 -14.96 -2.25
CA ASP A 164 5.81 -14.17 -3.33
C ASP A 164 5.91 -12.69 -2.96
N ILE A 165 4.89 -12.16 -2.28
CA ILE A 165 4.95 -10.82 -1.67
C ILE A 165 6.11 -10.73 -0.67
N ARG A 166 6.28 -11.73 0.20
CA ARG A 166 7.32 -11.74 1.24
C ARG A 166 8.72 -11.80 0.63
N LEU A 167 8.94 -12.68 -0.34
CA LEU A 167 10.22 -12.81 -1.05
C LEU A 167 10.57 -11.51 -1.78
N THR A 168 9.61 -10.93 -2.51
CA THR A 168 9.80 -9.65 -3.18
C THR A 168 10.11 -8.54 -2.16
N THR A 169 9.38 -8.50 -1.05
CA THR A 169 9.63 -7.52 0.02
C THR A 169 11.05 -7.65 0.55
N LEU A 170 11.54 -8.87 0.81
CA LEU A 170 12.92 -9.10 1.28
C LEU A 170 13.96 -8.63 0.27
N GLN A 171 13.72 -8.83 -1.04
CA GLN A 171 14.61 -8.35 -2.10
C GLN A 171 14.65 -6.81 -2.18
N TYR A 172 13.51 -6.13 -2.01
CA TYR A 172 13.43 -4.67 -2.03
C TYR A 172 13.93 -4.02 -0.73
N THR A 173 14.00 -4.78 0.37
CA THR A 173 14.37 -4.28 1.69
C THR A 173 15.73 -4.79 2.17
N SER A 174 16.65 -5.08 1.25
CA SER A 174 18.08 -5.20 1.57
C SER A 174 18.75 -3.83 1.52
N THR A 175 19.80 -3.62 2.32
CA THR A 175 20.58 -2.36 2.30
C THR A 175 21.08 -2.04 0.90
N GLY A 176 21.68 -3.02 0.20
CA GLY A 176 22.15 -2.86 -1.17
C GLY A 176 21.04 -2.44 -2.13
N SER A 177 19.89 -3.13 -2.09
CA SER A 177 18.74 -2.82 -2.94
C SER A 177 18.19 -1.41 -2.70
N VAL A 178 18.07 -0.98 -1.44
CA VAL A 178 17.60 0.37 -1.09
C VAL A 178 18.57 1.43 -1.61
N HIS A 179 19.88 1.25 -1.39
CA HIS A 179 20.89 2.18 -1.89
C HIS A 179 20.86 2.27 -3.42
N GLN A 180 20.71 1.15 -4.13
CA GLN A 180 20.61 1.16 -5.59
C GLN A 180 19.30 1.76 -6.11
N SER A 181 18.20 1.62 -5.38
CA SER A 181 16.94 2.31 -5.71
C SER A 181 17.08 3.83 -5.60
N LEU A 182 17.73 4.30 -4.53
CA LEU A 182 18.03 5.72 -4.36
C LEU A 182 19.01 6.22 -5.43
N ARG A 183 20.06 5.46 -5.72
CA ARG A 183 21.03 5.79 -6.77
C ARG A 183 20.37 5.89 -8.15
N PHE A 184 19.51 4.93 -8.49
CA PHE A 184 18.71 4.99 -9.71
C PHE A 184 17.90 6.28 -9.79
N SER A 185 17.26 6.66 -8.68
CA SER A 185 16.48 7.90 -8.59
C SER A 185 17.34 9.15 -8.80
N GLU A 186 18.53 9.20 -8.19
CA GLU A 186 19.51 10.29 -8.35
C GLU A 186 19.98 10.44 -9.81
N ASP A 187 20.34 9.32 -10.45
CA ASP A 187 20.82 9.28 -11.84
C ASP A 187 19.74 9.69 -12.86
N HIS A 188 18.46 9.71 -12.46
CA HIS A 188 17.31 9.97 -13.33
C HIS A 188 16.51 11.21 -12.91
N THR A 189 17.06 12.07 -12.06
CA THR A 189 16.40 13.31 -11.58
C THR A 189 15.94 14.26 -12.69
N SER A 190 16.60 14.26 -13.85
CA SER A 190 16.24 15.10 -15.00
C SER A 190 15.38 14.40 -16.05
N LYS A 191 15.01 13.13 -15.84
CA LYS A 191 14.29 12.30 -16.81
C LYS A 191 12.83 12.15 -16.44
N ILE A 192 11.98 12.19 -17.45
CA ILE A 192 10.57 11.79 -17.33
C ILE A 192 10.51 10.27 -17.21
N LEU A 193 10.22 9.78 -16.01
CA LEU A 193 9.97 8.38 -15.72
C LEU A 193 8.47 8.14 -15.53
N THR A 194 7.97 7.06 -16.09
CA THR A 194 6.62 6.53 -15.81
C THR A 194 6.74 5.09 -15.34
N LEU A 195 5.79 4.63 -14.53
CA LEU A 195 5.73 3.21 -14.17
C LEU A 195 5.52 2.37 -15.44
N ALA A 196 6.35 1.36 -15.63
CA ALA A 196 6.26 0.41 -16.74
C ALA A 196 5.17 -0.64 -16.45
N LEU A 197 3.91 -0.20 -16.30
CA LEU A 197 2.77 -1.08 -15.98
C LEU A 197 2.53 -2.10 -17.10
N ARG A 198 2.40 -3.37 -16.71
CA ARG A 198 2.11 -4.49 -17.63
C ARG A 198 0.61 -4.63 -17.88
N GLY A 199 -0.18 -4.50 -16.81
CA GLY A 199 -1.63 -4.60 -16.87
C GLY A 199 -2.29 -3.36 -17.49
N THR A 200 -3.48 -3.55 -18.03
CA THR A 200 -4.35 -2.49 -18.54
C THR A 200 -5.68 -2.48 -17.81
N GLY A 201 -6.41 -1.35 -17.84
CA GLY A 201 -7.71 -1.23 -17.20
C GLY A 201 -7.64 -1.05 -15.69
N ASN A 202 -8.81 -1.08 -15.04
CA ASN A 202 -8.97 -0.75 -13.62
C ASN A 202 -8.53 -1.86 -12.65
N LEU A 203 -8.13 -3.03 -13.16
CA LEU A 203 -7.65 -4.19 -12.38
C LEU A 203 -6.24 -4.63 -12.78
N GLY A 204 -5.57 -3.95 -13.73
CA GLY A 204 -4.20 -4.27 -14.14
C GLY A 204 -3.13 -3.92 -13.10
N CYS A 205 -3.52 -3.21 -12.05
CA CYS A 205 -2.66 -2.75 -10.96
C CYS A 205 -3.46 -2.79 -9.66
N ALA A 206 -2.83 -3.20 -8.54
CA ALA A 206 -3.41 -3.13 -7.21
C ALA A 206 -2.38 -2.61 -6.20
N VAL A 207 -2.82 -1.85 -5.20
CA VAL A 207 -1.94 -1.24 -4.20
C VAL A 207 -2.39 -1.59 -2.79
N VAL A 208 -1.47 -2.02 -1.94
CA VAL A 208 -1.71 -2.14 -0.49
C VAL A 208 -0.67 -1.32 0.27
N SER A 209 -1.17 -0.38 1.07
CA SER A 209 -0.35 0.46 1.94
C SER A 209 -0.59 0.07 3.40
N HIS A 210 0.42 -0.52 4.04
CA HIS A 210 0.34 -0.90 5.44
C HIS A 210 0.80 0.24 6.34
N TRP A 211 -0.13 0.81 7.10
CA TRP A 211 0.12 1.84 8.11
C TRP A 211 0.08 1.23 9.52
N THR A 212 0.45 -0.05 9.62
CA THR A 212 0.32 -0.86 10.85
C THR A 212 1.49 -0.71 11.81
N THR A 213 2.57 -0.05 11.42
CA THR A 213 3.76 0.18 12.26
C THR A 213 3.58 1.32 13.25
N PHE A 214 2.86 2.38 12.86
CA PHE A 214 2.56 3.50 13.73
C PHE A 214 1.29 3.25 14.54
N ASP A 215 1.34 3.51 15.85
CA ASP A 215 0.19 3.38 16.73
C ASP A 215 -0.63 4.68 16.74
N TYR A 216 -1.47 4.86 15.72
CA TYR A 216 -2.41 5.97 15.65
C TYR A 216 -3.41 5.96 16.81
N THR A 217 -3.78 4.78 17.29
CA THR A 217 -4.77 4.62 18.35
C THR A 217 -4.25 5.00 19.74
N GLY A 218 -2.94 4.93 19.94
CA GLY A 218 -2.25 5.37 21.14
C GLY A 218 -2.02 6.87 21.25
N LEU A 219 -2.39 7.67 20.23
CA LEU A 219 -2.28 9.13 20.29
C LEU A 219 -3.17 9.70 21.39
N ASN A 220 -2.58 10.56 22.23
CA ASN A 220 -3.28 11.19 23.34
C ASN A 220 -3.63 12.65 23.00
N PHE A 221 -4.93 12.95 22.95
CA PHE A 221 -5.45 14.30 22.72
C PHE A 221 -6.06 14.93 23.98
N SER A 222 -5.71 14.44 25.18
CA SER A 222 -6.25 14.95 26.45
C SER A 222 -6.00 16.44 26.67
N SER A 223 -4.90 17.00 26.13
CA SER A 223 -4.60 18.43 26.20
C SER A 223 -5.57 19.31 25.41
N ALA A 224 -6.31 18.72 24.44
CA ALA A 224 -7.35 19.40 23.69
C ALA A 224 -8.74 19.23 24.34
N SER A 225 -8.86 18.48 25.43
CA SER A 225 -10.12 18.25 26.14
C SER A 225 -10.44 19.40 27.08
N LEU A 226 -11.65 19.96 26.98
CA LEU A 226 -12.14 21.02 27.87
C LEU A 226 -12.15 20.61 29.35
N ASN A 227 -12.32 19.31 29.63
CA ASN A 227 -12.48 18.78 30.99
C ASN A 227 -11.29 17.90 31.43
N SER A 228 -10.15 17.98 30.74
CA SER A 228 -8.99 17.08 30.97
C SER A 228 -9.35 15.58 30.90
N GLN A 229 -10.43 15.22 30.21
CA GLN A 229 -10.81 13.83 30.05
C GLN A 229 -9.83 13.12 29.11
N LYS A 230 -9.52 11.87 29.41
CA LYS A 230 -8.71 11.02 28.53
C LYS A 230 -9.41 10.91 27.18
N THR A 231 -8.81 11.51 26.16
CA THR A 231 -9.35 11.51 24.79
C THR A 231 -8.53 10.54 23.97
N SER A 232 -9.10 9.37 23.69
CA SER A 232 -8.50 8.33 22.86
C SER A 232 -9.02 8.38 21.43
N VAL A 233 -8.17 8.00 20.48
CA VAL A 233 -8.58 7.82 19.08
C VAL A 233 -9.48 6.59 18.98
N ILE A 234 -10.71 6.78 18.53
CA ILE A 234 -11.70 5.69 18.36
C ILE A 234 -11.67 5.07 16.96
N PHE A 235 -11.22 5.84 15.96
CA PHE A 235 -11.19 5.42 14.57
C PHE A 235 -10.13 6.18 13.78
N VAL A 236 -9.49 5.50 12.84
CA VAL A 236 -8.49 6.08 11.94
C VAL A 236 -9.02 5.97 10.52
N ASN A 237 -9.49 7.10 9.98
CA ASN A 237 -9.89 7.19 8.57
C ASN A 237 -8.63 7.35 7.70
N SER A 238 -7.98 6.25 7.37
CA SER A 238 -6.78 6.26 6.52
C SER A 238 -7.17 6.47 5.05
N MET A 239 -6.63 7.51 4.41
CA MET A 239 -6.97 7.85 3.02
C MET A 239 -5.71 8.20 2.24
N ILE A 240 -5.59 7.63 1.04
CA ILE A 240 -4.70 8.15 0.00
C ILE A 240 -5.52 9.14 -0.80
N VAL A 241 -5.15 10.43 -0.71
CA VAL A 241 -5.83 11.50 -1.43
C VAL A 241 -5.20 11.61 -2.81
N ASN A 242 -6.00 11.33 -3.85
CA ASN A 242 -5.66 11.66 -5.22
C ASN A 242 -6.35 12.98 -5.57
N ALA A 243 -5.60 13.97 -6.07
CA ALA A 243 -6.12 15.29 -6.44
C ALA A 243 -7.24 15.23 -7.50
N TRP A 244 -7.34 14.14 -8.25
CA TRP A 244 -8.31 13.95 -9.32
C TRP A 244 -9.47 13.01 -8.95
N ASP A 245 -9.49 12.46 -7.72
CA ASP A 245 -10.43 11.42 -7.26
C ASP A 245 -10.60 10.23 -8.23
N VAL A 246 -9.56 9.95 -9.03
CA VAL A 246 -9.58 8.90 -10.03
C VAL A 246 -9.32 7.53 -9.37
N LYS A 247 -10.32 6.64 -9.41
CA LYS A 247 -10.26 5.26 -8.91
C LYS A 247 -10.02 4.26 -10.05
N ILE A 248 -8.78 4.24 -10.56
CA ILE A 248 -8.37 3.38 -11.69
C ILE A 248 -7.61 2.12 -11.26
N ALA A 249 -7.50 1.86 -9.96
CA ALA A 249 -6.86 0.66 -9.42
C ALA A 249 -7.44 0.35 -8.04
N PRO A 250 -7.54 -0.93 -7.63
CA PRO A 250 -7.87 -1.30 -6.27
C PRO A 250 -6.77 -0.84 -5.33
N VAL A 251 -7.15 -0.09 -4.31
CA VAL A 251 -6.24 0.44 -3.30
C VAL A 251 -6.78 0.06 -1.94
N ALA A 252 -5.94 -0.55 -1.11
CA ALA A 252 -6.22 -0.77 0.30
C ALA A 252 -5.20 -0.06 1.20
N VAL A 253 -5.71 0.54 2.27
CA VAL A 253 -4.89 1.07 3.38
C VAL A 253 -5.24 0.32 4.64
N VAL A 254 -4.23 -0.28 5.27
CA VAL A 254 -4.38 -1.14 6.45
C VAL A 254 -3.86 -0.42 7.68
N THR A 255 -4.70 -0.29 8.71
CA THR A 255 -4.37 0.33 10.00
C THR A 255 -4.71 -0.61 11.15
N LYS A 256 -4.02 -0.47 12.29
CA LYS A 256 -4.43 -1.16 13.53
C LYS A 256 -5.69 -0.50 14.10
N ASN A 257 -6.59 -1.29 14.67
CA ASN A 257 -7.82 -0.77 15.28
C ASN A 257 -7.67 -0.38 16.76
N GLY A 258 -6.49 -0.56 17.37
CA GLY A 258 -6.23 -0.28 18.79
C GLY A 258 -6.71 -1.36 19.77
N SER A 259 -7.49 -2.34 19.31
CA SER A 259 -8.01 -3.46 20.09
C SER A 259 -7.46 -4.82 19.62
N GLY A 260 -6.28 -4.82 18.98
CA GLY A 260 -5.60 -6.03 18.51
C GLY A 260 -6.00 -6.52 17.11
N GLY A 261 -6.93 -5.87 16.42
CA GLY A 261 -7.31 -6.15 15.03
C GLY A 261 -6.92 -5.04 14.06
N TYR A 262 -7.56 -5.03 12.88
CA TYR A 262 -7.25 -4.12 11.78
C TYR A 262 -8.50 -3.45 11.23
N TRP A 263 -8.33 -2.20 10.81
CA TRP A 263 -9.22 -1.51 9.89
C TRP A 263 -8.57 -1.44 8.52
N ILE A 264 -9.30 -1.84 7.49
CA ILE A 264 -8.90 -1.70 6.10
C ILE A 264 -9.86 -0.76 5.40
N ARG A 265 -9.35 0.32 4.81
CA ARG A 265 -10.07 1.09 3.79
C ARG A 265 -9.66 0.54 2.45
N ALA A 266 -10.54 -0.21 1.79
CA ALA A 266 -10.24 -0.92 0.55
C ALA A 266 -11.19 -0.53 -0.57
N ALA A 267 -10.69 -0.49 -1.80
CA ALA A 267 -11.50 -0.36 -3.01
C ALA A 267 -11.64 -1.72 -3.72
N ASN A 268 -12.84 -2.06 -4.16
CA ASN A 268 -13.12 -3.26 -4.96
C ASN A 268 -14.33 -2.97 -5.87
N THR A 269 -14.60 -3.84 -6.84
CA THR A 269 -15.81 -3.74 -7.66
C THR A 269 -17.05 -4.14 -6.85
N SER A 270 -18.24 -3.76 -7.32
CA SER A 270 -19.51 -4.20 -6.72
C SER A 270 -19.60 -5.72 -6.63
N THR A 271 -19.29 -6.41 -7.73
CA THR A 271 -19.28 -7.87 -7.79
C THR A 271 -18.28 -8.48 -6.80
N GLY A 272 -17.11 -7.85 -6.64
CA GLY A 272 -16.11 -8.24 -5.65
C GLY A 272 -16.68 -8.21 -4.23
N TRP A 273 -17.34 -7.11 -3.87
CA TRP A 273 -17.96 -6.97 -2.54
C TRP A 273 -19.12 -7.91 -2.26
N ASP A 274 -19.93 -8.22 -3.27
CA ASP A 274 -21.09 -9.11 -3.07
C ASP A 274 -20.66 -10.57 -2.89
N ARG A 275 -19.53 -10.97 -3.48
CA ARG A 275 -18.98 -12.33 -3.32
C ARG A 275 -18.18 -12.53 -2.04
N ASP A 276 -17.56 -11.47 -1.51
CA ASP A 276 -16.97 -11.48 -0.16
C ASP A 276 -18.05 -11.73 0.92
N ARG A 277 -19.28 -11.25 0.71
CA ARG A 277 -20.41 -11.48 1.63
C ARG A 277 -20.95 -12.91 1.63
N SER A 278 -20.73 -13.69 0.58
CA SER A 278 -21.26 -15.06 0.43
C SER A 278 -20.31 -16.17 0.90
N HIS A 279 -19.09 -15.84 1.34
CA HIS A 279 -18.17 -16.79 1.98
C HIS A 279 -18.26 -16.66 3.52
N PRO A 280 -18.86 -17.62 4.23
CA PRO A 280 -19.25 -17.47 5.65
C PRO A 280 -18.11 -17.56 6.68
N SER A 281 -16.84 -17.44 6.27
CA SER A 281 -15.69 -17.45 7.20
C SER A 281 -15.24 -16.03 7.56
N SER A 282 -16.05 -15.40 8.41
CA SER A 282 -15.71 -14.33 9.37
C SER A 282 -15.06 -13.03 8.85
N VAL A 283 -15.88 -12.10 8.33
CA VAL A 283 -15.56 -10.66 8.31
C VAL A 283 -16.86 -9.89 8.60
N HIS A 284 -16.93 -9.18 9.73
CA HIS A 284 -18.08 -8.34 10.04
C HIS A 284 -17.96 -7.01 9.29
N GLU A 285 -18.83 -6.81 8.30
CA GLU A 285 -19.00 -5.52 7.61
C GLU A 285 -19.74 -4.56 8.55
N LEU A 286 -19.09 -3.45 8.91
CA LEU A 286 -19.75 -2.33 9.57
C LEU A 286 -20.07 -1.29 8.50
N LEU A 287 -21.34 -1.24 8.10
CA LEU A 287 -21.91 -0.13 7.32
C LEU A 287 -21.91 1.13 8.20
N VAL A 288 -20.82 1.91 8.15
CA VAL A 288 -20.79 3.25 8.73
C VAL A 288 -21.53 4.18 7.77
N THR A 289 -22.86 4.06 7.71
CA THR A 289 -23.66 4.83 6.74
C THR A 289 -23.96 6.25 7.23
N HIS A 290 -23.82 6.57 8.52
CA HIS A 290 -24.10 7.92 9.03
C HIS A 290 -23.20 8.26 10.21
N TYR A 291 -21.94 8.63 9.93
CA TYR A 291 -21.30 9.66 10.73
C TYR A 291 -21.24 10.91 9.87
N ILE A 292 -21.82 12.00 10.38
CA ILE A 292 -21.70 13.34 9.79
C ILE A 292 -20.21 13.68 9.81
N ALA A 293 -19.50 13.27 8.77
CA ALA A 293 -18.28 13.94 8.37
C ALA A 293 -18.76 15.31 7.89
N ALA A 294 -18.53 16.34 8.71
CA ALA A 294 -18.54 17.71 8.21
C ALA A 294 -17.46 17.77 7.12
N SER A 295 -17.87 17.43 5.90
CA SER A 295 -17.12 17.64 4.68
C SER A 295 -17.01 19.15 4.53
N PHE A 296 -15.85 19.71 4.91
CA PHE A 296 -15.47 21.04 4.48
C PHE A 296 -15.15 20.96 2.98
N ASN A 297 -16.20 20.94 2.17
CA ASN A 297 -16.13 21.19 0.74
C ASN A 297 -15.90 22.69 0.54
N SER A 298 -14.64 23.11 0.45
CA SER A 298 -14.30 24.33 -0.25
C SER A 298 -12.91 24.18 -0.89
N PRO A 299 -12.81 24.20 -2.23
CA PRO A 299 -11.54 24.25 -2.92
C PRO A 299 -11.03 25.71 -2.86
N ALA A 300 -9.77 25.88 -2.43
CA ALA A 300 -9.05 27.15 -2.33
C ALA A 300 -9.56 28.13 -1.24
N GLY A 301 -8.85 28.18 -0.10
CA GLY A 301 -9.10 29.22 0.91
C GLY A 301 -8.56 28.99 2.32
N LEU A 302 -7.61 28.07 2.56
CA LEU A 302 -6.99 27.90 3.89
C LEU A 302 -5.48 27.60 3.83
N ALA A 303 -4.83 28.06 2.76
CA ALA A 303 -3.43 28.46 2.84
C ALA A 303 -3.44 29.98 3.10
N GLN A 304 -2.86 30.40 4.23
CA GLN A 304 -2.75 31.80 4.70
C GLN A 304 -4.00 32.38 5.38
N SER A 305 -4.15 32.13 6.69
CA SER A 305 -4.40 33.18 7.70
C SER A 305 -4.50 32.54 9.08
N VAL A 306 -3.36 32.19 9.66
CA VAL A 306 -3.20 32.26 11.12
C VAL A 306 -1.94 33.08 11.34
N GLU A 307 -2.19 34.32 11.71
CA GLU A 307 -1.19 35.32 12.05
C GLU A 307 -0.25 34.81 13.14
N ARG A 308 1.02 35.17 12.99
CA ARG A 308 2.11 34.91 13.91
C ARG A 308 1.73 35.34 15.34
N LYS A 309 1.57 34.38 16.24
CA LYS A 309 2.25 34.32 17.55
C LYS A 309 1.80 33.10 18.35
N THR A 310 2.78 32.32 18.76
CA THR A 310 2.70 31.30 19.83
C THR A 310 1.82 30.06 19.55
N LEU A 311 2.40 29.06 18.88
CA LEU A 311 2.35 27.64 19.26
C LEU A 311 3.09 26.80 18.19
N ASN A 312 4.23 26.21 18.58
CA ASN A 312 5.04 25.30 17.76
C ASN A 312 4.36 23.93 17.63
N LEU A 313 3.36 23.81 16.75
CA LEU A 313 2.79 22.53 16.34
C LEU A 313 2.87 22.41 14.82
N LYS A 314 3.95 21.79 14.32
CA LYS A 314 4.04 21.31 12.95
C LYS A 314 3.19 20.05 12.83
N ALA A 315 2.06 20.14 12.14
CA ALA A 315 1.31 18.97 11.70
C ALA A 315 2.19 18.15 10.74
N ALA A 316 2.51 16.91 11.14
CA ALA A 316 3.21 15.95 10.31
C ALA A 316 2.17 15.04 9.63
N GLY A 317 1.66 15.47 8.48
CA GLY A 317 0.97 14.60 7.54
C GLY A 317 1.94 14.14 6.48
N SER A 318 2.28 12.84 6.45
CA SER A 318 3.02 12.26 5.33
C SER A 318 2.03 11.72 4.31
N THR A 319 1.67 12.54 3.33
CA THR A 319 1.08 12.06 2.09
C THR A 319 2.23 11.48 1.25
N PRO A 320 2.23 10.20 0.85
CA PRO A 320 3.06 9.79 -0.27
C PRO A 320 2.49 10.49 -1.50
N ALA A 321 3.06 11.63 -1.86
CA ALA A 321 2.82 12.24 -3.15
C ALA A 321 3.46 11.33 -4.20
N PHE A 322 2.64 10.69 -5.02
CA PHE A 322 3.08 10.31 -6.37
C PHE A 322 3.27 11.61 -7.14
N GLY A 323 4.42 12.25 -6.93
CA GLY A 323 4.80 13.48 -7.61
C GLY A 323 5.34 13.14 -8.99
N TYR A 324 4.62 13.58 -10.02
CA TYR A 324 5.28 13.97 -11.27
C TYR A 324 6.04 15.27 -10.97
N SER A 325 7.36 15.22 -11.05
CA SER A 325 8.24 16.38 -11.15
C SER A 325 9.08 16.24 -12.41
#